data_AF-A0A157Z4Y4-F1
#
_entry.id   AF-A0A157Z4Y4-F1
#
_cell.length_a   1.000
_cell.length_b   1.000
_cell.length_c   1.000
_cell.angle_alpha   90.00
_cell.angle_beta   90.00
_cell.angle_gamma   90.00
#
_symmetry.space_group_name_H-M   'P 1'
#
loop_
_entity.id
_entity.type
_entity.pdbx_description
1 polymer ?
#
loop_
_entity_poly.entity_id
_entity_poly.type
_entity_poly.pdbx_seq_one_letter_code
_entity_poly.pdbx_strand_id
1 'polypeptide(L)'
;MSAACSIDWKLLLEYLKVFLSWPVIVGLCIFAASRRYSEEIKALINRIASLEFMGGKLVTQQEKVEAEQGVDGSDSIAAPSVPELEGLHLSPEQVVQIRNLFAAEGAAARIWEYRYMNYFFAPATQHALDWMISLNAGTTRNAYDAFWSPRVPAAAERDAMIVALERHQCIVLDGPAILVTDKGREYAAWPERRILSVVATPFPTT
;
A
#
# COMPACT_ATOMS: atom_id res chain seq x y z
N MET A 1 -24.66 75.68 9.69
CA MET A 1 -25.22 74.72 8.73
C MET A 1 -24.34 73.48 8.75
N SER A 2 -24.71 72.48 9.55
CA SER A 2 -23.98 71.22 9.67
C SER A 2 -24.95 70.10 9.34
N ALA A 3 -24.97 69.68 8.08
CA ALA A 3 -25.69 68.48 7.66
C ALA A 3 -24.86 67.28 8.13
N ALA A 4 -25.34 66.58 9.15
CA ALA A 4 -24.79 65.30 9.55
C ALA A 4 -25.14 64.28 8.46
N CYS A 5 -24.14 63.79 7.73
CA CYS A 5 -24.29 62.66 6.82
C CYS A 5 -24.69 61.43 7.64
N SER A 6 -25.97 61.05 7.58
CA SER A 6 -26.43 59.78 8.13
C SER A 6 -25.88 58.65 7.24
N ILE A 7 -25.01 57.82 7.82
CA ILE A 7 -24.51 56.61 7.16
C ILE A 7 -25.69 55.64 7.00
N ASP A 8 -25.96 55.24 5.76
CA ASP A 8 -26.96 54.22 5.47
C ASP A 8 -26.41 52.85 5.87
N TRP A 9 -26.77 52.43 7.07
CA TRP A 9 -26.30 51.18 7.68
C TRP A 9 -26.76 49.95 6.89
N LYS A 10 -27.89 50.04 6.17
CA LYS A 10 -28.41 48.95 5.36
C LYS A 10 -27.50 48.70 4.16
N LEU A 11 -27.07 49.77 3.51
CA LEU A 11 -26.12 49.71 2.40
C LEU A 11 -24.78 49.09 2.83
N LEU A 12 -24.28 49.48 4.01
CA LEU A 12 -23.03 48.94 4.57
C LEU A 12 -23.11 47.43 4.83
N LEU A 13 -24.25 46.95 5.35
CA LEU A 13 -24.47 45.52 5.60
C LEU A 13 -24.60 44.70 4.31
N GLU A 14 -25.17 45.27 3.24
CA GLU A 14 -25.22 44.62 1.92
C GLU A 14 -23.82 44.45 1.33
N TYR A 15 -22.97 45.48 1.41
CA TYR A 15 -21.57 45.35 0.98
C TYR A 15 -20.78 44.36 1.84
N LEU A 16 -20.98 44.36 3.16
CA LEU A 16 -20.31 43.41 4.05
C LEU A 16 -20.68 41.96 3.71
N LYS A 17 -21.94 41.68 3.36
CA LYS A 17 -22.38 40.36 2.89
C LYS A 17 -21.70 39.93 1.60
N VAL A 18 -21.46 40.85 0.67
CA VAL A 18 -20.74 40.56 -0.57
C VAL A 18 -19.27 40.23 -0.27
N PHE A 19 -18.63 40.98 0.63
CA PHE A 19 -17.26 40.71 1.07
C PHE A 19 -17.11 39.40 1.85
N LEU A 20 -18.12 39.01 2.64
CA LEU A 20 -18.16 37.72 3.35
C LEU A 20 -18.79 36.59 2.53
N SER A 21 -19.03 36.81 1.23
CA SER A 21 -19.57 35.75 0.39
C SER A 21 -18.56 34.60 0.24
N TRP A 22 -19.08 33.39 0.16
CA TRP A 22 -18.29 32.16 0.04
C TRP A 22 -17.16 32.22 -1.01
N PRO A 23 -17.40 32.74 -2.25
CA PRO A 23 -16.33 32.82 -3.25
C PRO A 23 -15.18 33.74 -2.86
N VAL A 24 -15.46 34.87 -2.18
CA VAL A 24 -14.42 35.82 -1.73
C VAL A 24 -13.56 35.19 -0.64
N ILE A 25 -14.18 34.49 0.31
CA ILE A 25 -13.46 33.78 1.37
C ILE A 25 -12.58 32.68 0.78
N VAL A 26 -13.12 31.86 -0.13
CA VAL A 26 -12.36 30.78 -0.79
C VAL A 26 -11.17 31.35 -1.57
N GLY A 27 -11.37 32.43 -2.34
CA GLY A 27 -10.29 33.09 -3.06
C GLY A 27 -9.19 33.61 -2.14
N LEU A 28 -9.56 34.19 -1.00
CA LEU A 28 -8.60 34.71 -0.01
C LEU A 28 -7.83 33.57 0.67
N CYS A 29 -8.49 32.44 0.97
CA CYS A 29 -7.84 31.24 1.48
C CYS A 29 -6.84 30.64 0.48
N ILE A 30 -7.22 30.50 -0.80
CA ILE A 30 -6.32 29.99 -1.86
C ILE A 30 -5.11 30.91 -2.00
N PHE A 31 -5.33 32.22 -2.00
CA PHE A 31 -4.25 33.20 -2.09
C PHE A 31 -3.29 33.13 -0.89
N ALA A 32 -3.83 33.02 0.33
CA ALA A 32 -3.03 32.87 1.54
C ALA A 32 -2.24 31.55 1.57
N ALA A 33 -2.87 30.44 1.17
CA ALA A 33 -2.21 29.14 1.04
C ALA A 33 -1.10 29.18 -0.03
N SER A 34 -1.37 29.75 -1.20
CA SER A 34 -0.36 29.89 -2.26
C SER A 34 0.86 30.69 -1.81
N ARG A 35 0.66 31.76 -1.02
CA ARG A 35 1.77 32.51 -0.41
C ARG A 35 2.56 31.68 0.60
N ARG A 36 1.87 30.97 1.50
CA ARG A 36 2.50 30.16 2.56
C ARG A 36 3.27 28.96 2.00
N TYR A 37 2.74 28.29 0.99
CA TYR A 37 3.29 27.06 0.42
C TYR A 37 4.06 27.29 -0.88
N SER A 38 4.45 28.53 -1.18
CA SER A 38 5.13 28.87 -2.43
C SER A 38 6.45 28.11 -2.64
N GLU A 39 7.17 27.76 -1.57
CA GLU A 39 8.40 26.98 -1.66
C GLU A 39 8.13 25.50 -1.97
N GLU A 40 7.13 24.90 -1.34
CA GLU A 40 6.74 23.51 -1.60
C GLU A 40 6.19 23.33 -3.02
N ILE A 41 5.37 24.28 -3.50
CA ILE A 41 4.85 24.28 -4.88
C ILE A 41 6.01 24.38 -5.88
N LYS A 42 7.01 25.24 -5.63
CA LYS A 42 8.21 25.34 -6.47
C LYS A 42 9.02 24.04 -6.46
N ALA A 43 9.16 23.38 -5.31
CA ALA A 43 9.84 22.10 -5.20
C ALA A 43 9.11 21.00 -5.99
N LEU A 44 7.77 20.98 -5.93
CA LEU A 44 6.93 20.05 -6.68
C LEU A 44 7.05 20.27 -8.20
N ILE A 45 6.97 21.52 -8.65
CA ILE A 45 7.15 21.87 -10.07
C ILE A 45 8.55 21.51 -10.55
N ASN A 46 9.59 21.75 -9.76
CA ASN A 46 10.96 21.41 -10.15
C ASN A 46 11.14 19.89 -10.27
N ARG A 47 10.50 19.11 -9.39
CA ARG A 47 10.49 17.65 -9.48
C ARG A 47 9.77 17.15 -10.74
N ILE A 48 8.63 17.75 -11.08
CA ILE A 48 7.86 17.39 -12.29
C ILE A 48 8.61 17.84 -13.56
N ALA A 49 9.20 19.04 -13.56
CA ALA A 49 9.99 19.54 -14.69
C ALA A 49 11.28 18.72 -14.91
N SER A 50 11.89 18.19 -13.85
CA SER A 50 13.04 17.29 -13.96
C SER A 50 12.71 15.92 -14.55
N LEU A 51 11.43 15.55 -14.63
CA LEU A 51 10.96 14.28 -15.19
C LEU A 51 10.70 14.36 -16.71
N GLU A 52 10.66 15.55 -17.30
CA GLU A 52 10.35 15.74 -18.72
C GLU A 52 11.37 16.66 -19.41
N PHE A 53 12.64 16.28 -19.52
CA PHE A 53 13.49 16.80 -20.62
C PHE A 53 14.77 15.95 -20.82
N MET A 54 14.59 14.69 -21.21
CA MET A 54 15.62 13.92 -21.92
C MET A 54 14.98 13.01 -22.98
N GLY A 55 14.51 13.63 -24.07
CA GLY A 55 14.71 13.17 -25.45
C GLY A 55 14.42 11.71 -25.85
N GLY A 56 13.58 10.97 -25.14
CA GLY A 56 13.24 9.58 -25.45
C GLY A 56 11.74 9.39 -25.54
N LYS A 57 11.27 8.80 -26.64
CA LYS A 57 9.87 8.45 -26.93
C LYS A 57 9.09 8.03 -25.67
N LEU A 58 7.87 8.57 -25.54
CA LEU A 58 6.77 7.94 -24.80
C LEU A 58 6.45 6.59 -25.46
N VAL A 59 7.31 5.59 -25.22
CA VAL A 59 6.89 4.19 -25.23
C VAL A 59 6.43 3.97 -23.81
N THR A 60 5.14 3.71 -23.68
CA THR A 60 4.52 3.17 -22.47
C THR A 60 5.45 2.12 -21.88
N GLN A 61 5.82 2.27 -20.59
CA GLN A 61 6.60 1.25 -19.88
C GLN A 61 5.92 -0.13 -19.87
N GLN A 62 4.70 -0.23 -20.39
CA GLN A 62 3.97 -1.48 -20.59
C GLN A 62 4.50 -2.32 -21.77
N GLU A 63 5.03 -1.70 -22.84
CA GLU A 63 5.52 -2.47 -24.01
C GLU A 63 6.99 -2.90 -23.88
N LYS A 64 7.78 -2.17 -23.06
CA LYS A 64 9.17 -2.58 -22.76
C LYS A 64 9.23 -3.74 -21.74
N VAL A 65 8.25 -3.88 -20.86
CA VAL A 65 8.14 -5.05 -19.96
C VAL A 65 7.71 -6.30 -20.74
N GLU A 66 6.91 -6.17 -21.81
CA GLU A 66 6.56 -7.32 -22.66
C GLU A 66 7.70 -7.73 -23.63
N ALA A 67 8.55 -6.79 -24.04
CA ALA A 67 9.69 -7.08 -24.93
C ALA A 67 10.96 -7.59 -24.20
N GLU A 68 11.09 -7.37 -22.88
CA GLU A 68 12.22 -7.86 -22.07
C GLU A 68 11.90 -9.13 -21.25
N GLN A 69 10.68 -9.70 -21.33
CA GLN A 69 10.35 -11.03 -20.81
C GLN A 69 10.82 -12.19 -21.72
N GLY A 70 11.94 -11.99 -22.40
CA GLY A 70 12.70 -13.04 -23.06
C GLY A 70 13.80 -13.57 -22.16
N VAL A 71 13.46 -14.59 -21.37
CA VAL A 71 14.38 -15.54 -20.70
C VAL A 71 15.27 -14.98 -19.58
N ASP A 72 15.23 -15.70 -18.45
CA ASP A 72 16.05 -15.62 -17.23
C ASP A 72 15.76 -14.51 -16.21
N GLY A 73 15.36 -14.95 -15.02
CA GLY A 73 15.27 -14.11 -13.83
C GLY A 73 13.97 -14.21 -13.02
N SER A 74 13.22 -15.31 -13.11
CA SER A 74 12.29 -15.64 -12.02
C SER A 74 13.14 -16.17 -10.86
N ASP A 75 13.64 -15.27 -10.02
CA ASP A 75 13.93 -15.62 -8.63
C ASP A 75 12.59 -15.82 -7.92
N SER A 76 11.93 -16.92 -8.30
CA SER A 76 10.96 -17.60 -7.46
C SER A 76 11.70 -17.86 -6.15
N ILE A 77 11.29 -17.19 -5.08
CA ILE A 77 11.82 -17.42 -3.74
C ILE A 77 11.66 -18.91 -3.50
N ALA A 78 12.79 -19.62 -3.58
CA ALA A 78 12.82 -21.06 -3.59
C ALA A 78 12.07 -21.56 -2.35
N ALA A 79 11.18 -22.54 -2.57
CA ALA A 79 10.70 -23.40 -1.50
C ALA A 79 11.92 -23.82 -0.65
N PRO A 80 11.79 -23.94 0.68
CA PRO A 80 12.91 -24.28 1.56
C PRO A 80 13.65 -25.48 0.95
N SER A 81 14.87 -25.23 0.48
CA SER A 81 15.66 -26.21 -0.24
C SER A 81 15.86 -27.39 0.70
N VAL A 82 15.36 -28.56 0.31
CA VAL A 82 15.60 -29.80 1.05
C VAL A 82 17.11 -29.90 1.26
N PRO A 83 17.59 -30.14 2.50
CA PRO A 83 19.02 -30.25 2.76
C PRO A 83 19.63 -31.20 1.74
N GLU A 84 20.67 -30.76 1.04
CA GLU A 84 21.41 -31.63 0.13
C GLU A 84 21.91 -32.82 0.94
N LEU A 85 21.27 -33.97 0.74
CA LEU A 85 21.64 -35.26 1.35
C LEU A 85 22.91 -35.83 0.69
N GLU A 86 23.68 -35.00 -0.01
CA GLU A 86 24.89 -35.38 -0.73
C GLU A 86 25.99 -35.74 0.27
N GLY A 87 26.41 -37.01 0.25
CA GLY A 87 27.46 -37.54 1.11
C GLY A 87 27.02 -38.61 2.11
N LEU A 88 25.72 -38.88 2.25
CA LEU A 88 25.21 -40.01 3.02
C LEU A 88 25.01 -41.23 2.11
N HIS A 89 25.63 -42.37 2.45
CA HIS A 89 25.40 -43.66 1.77
C HIS A 89 24.01 -44.22 2.11
N LEU A 90 22.96 -43.57 1.60
CA LEU A 90 21.58 -43.97 1.79
C LEU A 90 21.09 -44.79 0.60
N SER A 91 20.23 -45.78 0.87
CA SER A 91 19.52 -46.47 -0.21
C SER A 91 18.57 -45.47 -0.91
N PRO A 92 18.27 -45.66 -2.22
CA PRO A 92 17.34 -44.79 -2.92
C PRO A 92 15.95 -44.72 -2.26
N GLU A 93 15.52 -45.80 -1.61
CA GLU A 93 14.26 -45.84 -0.84
C GLU A 93 14.32 -44.96 0.41
N GLN A 94 15.45 -44.96 1.13
CA GLN A 94 15.65 -44.11 2.31
C GLN A 94 15.68 -42.62 1.94
N VAL A 95 16.27 -42.26 0.81
CA VAL A 95 16.27 -40.87 0.32
C VAL A 95 14.84 -40.39 0.07
N VAL A 96 13.99 -41.21 -0.54
CA VAL A 96 12.58 -40.87 -0.78
C VAL A 96 11.82 -40.74 0.56
N GLN A 97 12.03 -41.66 1.50
CA GLN A 97 11.39 -41.58 2.82
C GLN A 97 11.79 -40.31 3.58
N ILE A 98 13.08 -39.96 3.57
CA ILE A 98 13.59 -38.76 4.25
C ILE A 98 13.05 -37.49 3.58
N ARG A 99 12.99 -37.43 2.24
CA ARG A 99 12.37 -36.31 1.52
C ARG A 99 10.90 -36.13 1.88
N ASN A 100 10.15 -37.23 1.96
CA ASN A 100 8.74 -37.20 2.37
C ASN A 100 8.60 -36.71 3.80
N LEU A 101 9.50 -37.13 4.71
CA LEU A 101 9.51 -36.65 6.09
C LEU A 101 9.77 -35.14 6.15
N PHE A 102 10.79 -34.63 5.47
CA PHE A 102 11.05 -33.19 5.42
C PHE A 102 9.89 -32.39 4.81
N ALA A 103 9.25 -32.92 3.77
CA ALA A 103 8.08 -32.30 3.17
C ALA A 103 6.89 -32.25 4.16
N ALA A 104 6.66 -33.34 4.91
CA ALA A 104 5.61 -33.41 5.92
C ALA A 104 5.87 -32.44 7.08
N GLU A 105 7.11 -32.37 7.59
CA GLU A 105 7.52 -31.41 8.62
C GLU A 105 7.42 -29.96 8.14
N GLY A 106 7.83 -29.70 6.89
CA GLY A 106 7.68 -28.38 6.27
C GLY A 106 6.22 -27.95 6.14
N ALA A 107 5.33 -28.87 5.77
CA ALA A 107 3.89 -28.61 5.74
C ALA A 107 3.32 -28.35 7.14
N ALA A 108 3.74 -29.12 8.16
CA ALA A 108 3.32 -28.91 9.54
C ALA A 108 3.78 -27.55 10.08
N ALA A 109 5.04 -27.16 9.82
CA ALA A 109 5.58 -25.85 10.19
C ALA A 109 4.80 -24.70 9.54
N ARG A 110 4.43 -24.85 8.25
CA ARG A 110 3.63 -23.85 7.52
C ARG A 110 2.24 -23.66 8.12
N ILE A 111 1.59 -24.73 8.59
CA ILE A 111 0.30 -24.62 9.27
C ILE A 111 0.43 -23.78 10.56
N TRP A 112 1.47 -24.02 11.37
CA TRP A 112 1.72 -23.25 12.58
C TRP A 112 2.01 -21.78 12.28
N GLU A 113 2.75 -21.50 11.21
CA GLU A 113 2.98 -20.14 10.75
C GLU A 113 1.68 -19.43 10.38
N TYR A 114 0.78 -20.07 9.64
CA TYR A 114 -0.51 -19.46 9.30
C TYR A 114 -1.39 -19.23 10.53
N ARG A 115 -1.34 -20.13 11.52
CA ARG A 115 -2.01 -19.93 12.81
C ARG A 115 -1.45 -18.74 13.57
N TYR A 116 -0.13 -18.60 13.58
CA TYR A 116 0.55 -17.43 14.14
C TYR A 116 0.08 -16.16 13.43
N MET A 117 0.09 -16.13 12.10
CA MET A 117 -0.37 -14.98 11.33
C MET A 117 -1.83 -14.62 11.61
N ASN A 118 -2.74 -15.60 11.73
CA ASN A 118 -4.14 -15.35 12.11
C ASN A 118 -4.28 -14.64 13.46
N TYR A 119 -3.37 -14.93 14.40
CA TYR A 119 -3.39 -14.33 15.73
C TYR A 119 -2.82 -12.91 15.75
N PHE A 120 -1.71 -12.68 15.03
CA PHE A 120 -0.96 -11.42 15.09
C PHE A 120 -1.32 -10.41 13.99
N PHE A 121 -1.85 -10.85 12.85
CA PHE A 121 -2.29 -9.92 11.82
C PHE A 121 -3.55 -9.18 12.27
N ALA A 122 -3.52 -7.86 12.17
CA ALA A 122 -4.70 -7.04 12.33
C ALA A 122 -5.70 -7.33 11.18
N PRO A 123 -7.01 -7.10 11.39
CA PRO A 123 -8.01 -7.32 10.35
C PRO A 123 -7.70 -6.54 9.08
N ALA A 124 -7.25 -5.29 9.24
CA ALA A 124 -6.85 -4.43 8.12
C ALA A 124 -5.67 -5.02 7.33
N THR A 125 -4.68 -5.64 7.99
CA THR A 125 -3.53 -6.27 7.32
C THR A 125 -3.97 -7.43 6.44
N GLN A 126 -4.90 -8.25 6.95
CA GLN A 126 -5.50 -9.35 6.20
C GLN A 126 -6.28 -8.83 4.98
N HIS A 127 -7.09 -7.79 5.14
CA HIS A 127 -7.82 -7.19 4.01
C HIS A 127 -6.91 -6.49 3.00
N ALA A 128 -5.79 -5.92 3.44
CA ALA A 128 -4.78 -5.36 2.55
C ALA A 128 -4.18 -6.43 1.64
N LEU A 129 -3.87 -7.60 2.19
CA LEU A 129 -3.40 -8.74 1.40
C LEU A 129 -4.46 -9.19 0.38
N ASP A 130 -5.73 -9.32 0.78
CA ASP A 130 -6.83 -9.70 -0.12
C ASP A 130 -6.99 -8.70 -1.27
N TRP A 131 -6.92 -7.42 -0.95
CA TRP A 131 -6.97 -6.36 -1.95
C TRP A 131 -5.81 -6.46 -2.93
N MET A 132 -4.57 -6.68 -2.46
CA MET A 132 -3.42 -6.85 -3.37
C MET A 132 -3.57 -8.07 -4.27
N ILE A 133 -4.09 -9.18 -3.75
CA ILE A 133 -4.38 -10.40 -4.52
C ILE A 133 -5.39 -10.11 -5.62
N SER A 134 -6.44 -9.32 -5.32
CA SER A 134 -7.48 -8.99 -6.30
C SER A 134 -6.98 -8.21 -7.53
N LEU A 135 -5.80 -7.58 -7.44
CA LEU A 135 -5.22 -6.79 -8.53
C LEU A 135 -4.47 -7.62 -9.57
N ASN A 136 -4.09 -8.87 -9.26
CA ASN A 136 -3.33 -9.83 -10.09
C ASN A 136 -1.95 -9.38 -10.64
N ALA A 137 -1.79 -8.13 -11.10
CA ALA A 137 -0.59 -7.59 -11.72
C ALA A 137 0.36 -6.86 -10.75
N GLY A 138 0.14 -7.00 -9.44
CA GLY A 138 0.83 -6.22 -8.42
C GLY A 138 0.28 -4.80 -8.28
N THR A 139 0.84 -4.04 -7.34
CA THR A 139 0.44 -2.65 -7.08
C THR A 139 1.66 -1.81 -6.73
N THR A 140 1.49 -0.50 -6.54
CA THR A 140 2.57 0.37 -6.07
C THR A 140 2.30 0.87 -4.66
N ARG A 141 3.35 1.29 -3.95
CA ARG A 141 3.20 1.88 -2.61
C ARG A 141 2.25 3.08 -2.61
N ASN A 142 2.35 3.95 -3.62
CA ASN A 142 1.48 5.12 -3.74
C ASN A 142 0.01 4.73 -3.96
N ALA A 143 -0.26 3.72 -4.79
CA ALA A 143 -1.62 3.23 -5.02
C ALA A 143 -2.21 2.57 -3.76
N TYR A 144 -1.39 1.81 -3.04
CA TYR A 144 -1.73 1.24 -1.73
C TYR A 144 -2.11 2.34 -0.73
N ASP A 145 -1.26 3.35 -0.56
CA ASP A 145 -1.51 4.44 0.38
C ASP A 145 -2.77 5.24 0.02
N ALA A 146 -2.98 5.53 -1.26
CA ALA A 146 -4.18 6.22 -1.73
C ALA A 146 -5.46 5.43 -1.46
N PHE A 147 -5.46 4.11 -1.70
CA PHE A 147 -6.63 3.26 -1.48
C PHE A 147 -6.96 3.07 0.01
N TRP A 148 -5.92 2.93 0.85
CA TRP A 148 -6.08 2.63 2.27
C TRP A 148 -6.20 3.86 3.17
N SER A 149 -5.78 5.05 2.71
CA SER A 149 -5.84 6.29 3.51
C SER A 149 -7.22 6.61 4.12
N PRO A 150 -8.36 6.37 3.44
CA PRO A 150 -9.67 6.64 4.05
C PRO A 150 -10.03 5.68 5.19
N ARG A 151 -9.49 4.46 5.19
CA ARG A 151 -9.80 3.41 6.16
C ARG A 151 -8.79 3.31 7.30
N VAL A 152 -7.52 3.58 7.00
CA VAL A 152 -6.40 3.59 7.94
C VAL A 152 -5.71 4.95 7.78
N PRO A 153 -6.18 6.01 8.47
CA PRO A 153 -5.68 7.37 8.26
C PRO A 153 -4.21 7.54 8.66
N ALA A 154 -3.78 6.86 9.71
CA ALA A 154 -2.41 6.91 10.21
C ALA A 154 -1.44 6.26 9.22
N ALA A 155 -0.52 7.05 8.66
CA ALA A 155 0.50 6.55 7.72
C ALA A 155 1.37 5.46 8.37
N ALA A 156 1.79 5.66 9.63
CA ALA A 156 2.59 4.68 10.36
C ALA A 156 1.91 3.30 10.49
N GLU A 157 0.57 3.26 10.59
CA GLU A 157 -0.17 1.99 10.63
C GLU A 157 -0.16 1.30 9.27
N ARG A 158 -0.38 2.04 8.18
CA ARG A 158 -0.29 1.50 6.81
C ARG A 158 1.12 0.95 6.51
N ASP A 159 2.15 1.67 6.96
CA ASP A 159 3.53 1.24 6.85
C ASP A 159 3.78 -0.06 7.63
N ALA A 160 3.29 -0.14 8.86
CA ALA A 160 3.39 -1.35 9.68
C ALA A 160 2.69 -2.55 9.05
N MET A 161 1.56 -2.34 8.36
CA MET A 161 0.85 -3.40 7.62
C MET A 161 1.72 -3.96 6.48
N ILE A 162 2.34 -3.10 5.67
CA ILE A 162 3.26 -3.53 4.59
C ILE A 162 4.47 -4.26 5.16
N VAL A 163 5.11 -3.70 6.19
CA VAL A 163 6.28 -4.31 6.82
C VAL A 163 5.95 -5.68 7.42
N ALA A 164 4.77 -5.84 8.02
CA ALA A 164 4.34 -7.13 8.53
C ALA A 164 4.16 -8.17 7.41
N LEU A 165 3.49 -7.78 6.31
CA LEU A 165 3.31 -8.67 5.16
C LEU A 165 4.64 -9.05 4.50
N GLU A 166 5.58 -8.12 4.40
CA GLU A 166 6.92 -8.34 3.84
C GLU A 166 7.75 -9.27 4.74
N ARG A 167 7.78 -9.02 6.06
CA ARG A 167 8.54 -9.85 7.01
C ARG A 167 8.07 -11.30 7.07
N HIS A 168 6.79 -11.53 6.84
CA HIS A 168 6.22 -12.89 6.74
C HIS A 168 6.25 -13.46 5.31
N GLN A 169 6.93 -12.78 4.38
CA GLN A 169 7.09 -13.19 2.99
C GLN A 169 5.75 -13.40 2.25
N CYS A 170 4.69 -12.67 2.64
CA CYS A 170 3.42 -12.67 1.93
C CYS A 170 3.46 -11.76 0.70
N ILE A 171 4.31 -10.74 0.76
CA ILE A 171 4.59 -9.82 -0.35
C ILE A 171 6.11 -9.66 -0.49
N VAL A 172 6.53 -9.24 -1.67
CA VAL A 172 7.89 -8.80 -1.97
C VAL A 172 7.81 -7.40 -2.53
N LEU A 173 8.72 -6.54 -2.08
CA LEU A 173 8.90 -5.20 -2.61
C LEU A 173 9.97 -5.25 -3.69
N ASP A 174 9.56 -5.07 -4.95
CA ASP A 174 10.46 -4.94 -6.09
C ASP A 174 10.48 -3.48 -6.56
N GLY A 175 11.38 -2.70 -5.96
CA GLY A 175 11.44 -1.25 -6.15
C GLY A 175 10.13 -0.56 -5.76
N PRO A 176 9.43 0.12 -6.69
CA PRO A 176 8.14 0.75 -6.40
C PRO A 176 6.96 -0.23 -6.40
N ALA A 177 7.16 -1.45 -6.90
CA ALA A 177 6.13 -2.47 -7.06
C ALA A 177 6.02 -3.35 -5.82
N ILE A 178 4.79 -3.72 -5.50
CA ILE A 178 4.40 -4.64 -4.45
C ILE A 178 3.82 -5.86 -5.16
N LEU A 179 4.52 -6.98 -5.05
CA LEU A 179 4.14 -8.25 -5.64
C LEU A 179 3.70 -9.21 -4.54
N VAL A 180 2.57 -9.88 -4.74
CA VAL A 180 2.13 -10.93 -3.80
C VAL A 180 2.86 -12.23 -4.13
N THR A 181 3.41 -12.88 -3.10
CA THR A 181 4.09 -14.17 -3.24
C THR A 181 3.10 -15.34 -3.32
N ASP A 182 3.59 -16.52 -3.69
CA ASP A 182 2.76 -17.73 -3.65
C ASP A 182 2.33 -18.07 -2.23
N LYS A 183 3.19 -17.85 -1.23
CA LYS A 183 2.85 -17.99 0.19
C LYS A 183 1.74 -17.03 0.61
N GLY A 184 1.77 -15.78 0.16
CA GLY A 184 0.71 -14.82 0.43
C GLY A 184 -0.64 -15.27 -0.13
N ARG A 185 -0.65 -15.79 -1.36
CA ARG A 185 -1.84 -16.38 -1.99
C ARG A 185 -2.32 -17.64 -1.27
N GLU A 186 -1.40 -18.54 -0.92
CA GLU A 186 -1.70 -19.78 -0.20
C GLU A 186 -2.33 -19.48 1.17
N TYR A 187 -1.75 -18.54 1.93
CA TYR A 187 -2.30 -18.09 3.20
C TYR A 187 -3.69 -17.48 3.03
N ALA A 188 -3.90 -16.63 2.02
CA ALA A 188 -5.19 -16.00 1.78
C ALA A 188 -6.29 -16.99 1.40
N ALA A 189 -5.94 -18.06 0.68
CA ALA A 189 -6.83 -19.15 0.29
C ALA A 189 -6.99 -20.25 1.36
N TRP A 190 -6.26 -20.15 2.48
CA TRP A 190 -6.27 -21.19 3.51
C TRP A 190 -7.64 -21.29 4.21
N PRO A 191 -8.30 -22.47 4.25
CA PRO A 191 -9.68 -22.60 4.74
C PRO A 191 -9.89 -22.22 6.21
N GLU A 192 -8.85 -22.35 7.04
CA GLU A 192 -8.91 -21.98 8.47
C GLU A 192 -8.53 -20.52 8.73
N ARG A 193 -8.29 -19.71 7.68
CA ARG A 193 -8.00 -18.29 7.83
C ARG A 193 -9.16 -17.59 8.53
N ARG A 194 -8.85 -16.95 9.65
CA ARG A 194 -9.83 -16.22 10.48
C ARG A 194 -9.21 -14.93 11.00
N ILE A 195 -10.04 -13.91 11.09
CA ILE A 195 -9.71 -12.67 11.77
C ILE A 195 -10.00 -12.89 13.26
N LEU A 196 -8.95 -13.16 14.04
CA LEU A 196 -9.07 -13.42 15.48
C LEU A 196 -8.82 -12.17 16.32
N SER A 197 -8.13 -11.18 15.75
CA SER A 197 -7.82 -9.90 16.37
C SER A 197 -9.02 -8.94 16.32
N VAL A 198 -10.12 -9.33 16.99
CA VAL A 198 -11.22 -8.39 17.24
C VAL A 198 -10.87 -7.59 18.50
N VAL A 199 -10.32 -6.39 18.31
CA VAL A 199 -10.45 -5.34 19.32
C VAL A 199 -11.91 -4.92 19.27
N ALA A 200 -12.65 -5.16 20.37
CA ALA A 200 -14.01 -4.67 20.53
C ALA A 200 -14.03 -3.16 20.25
N THR A 201 -14.63 -2.75 19.14
CA THR A 201 -14.82 -1.32 18.87
C THR A 201 -15.93 -0.80 19.78
N PRO A 202 -15.66 0.18 20.65
CA PRO A 202 -16.71 0.96 21.29
C PRO A 202 -17.11 2.06 20.29
N PHE A 203 -17.93 1.75 19.29
CA PHE A 203 -18.58 2.80 18.50
C PHE A 203 -20.08 2.56 18.41
N PRO A 204 -20.90 3.58 18.74
CA PRO A 204 -22.35 3.46 18.76
C PRO A 204 -22.88 3.42 17.32
N THR A 205 -23.83 2.53 17.08
CA THR A 205 -24.76 2.64 15.95
C THR A 205 -25.57 3.93 16.11
N THR A 206 -25.40 4.85 15.17
CA THR A 206 -26.36 5.92 14.88
C THR A 206 -26.92 5.72 13.49
#